data_AF-A0A9W7D5J7-F1
#
_entry.id   AF-A0A9W7D5J7-F1
#
_cell.length_a   1.000
_cell.length_b   1.000
_cell.length_c   1.000
_cell.angle_alpha   90.00
_cell.angle_beta   90.00
_cell.angle_gamma   90.00
#
_symmetry.space_group_name_H-M   'P 1'
#
loop_
_entity.id
_entity.type
_entity.pdbx_description
1 polymer ?
#
loop_
_entity_poly.entity_id
_entity_poly.type
_entity_poly.pdbx_seq_one_letter_code
_entity_poly.pdbx_strand_id
1 'polypeptide(L)'
;MVQSSLNHTAVPSLGNRTPVELFTGLSCPTPLREFYLHNDQRLREVPASADIDAFLAKLRSSIQDMHKVVQDQRLKQKLLNKKRERGENVVNFSEGDFVLRSRVDEKSGNKLLVT
;
A
#
# COMPACT_ATOMS: atom_id res chain seq x y z
N MET A 1 -16.12 -6.94 -16.63
CA MET A 1 -15.36 -5.68 -16.39
C MET A 1 -13.87 -5.93 -16.15
N VAL A 2 -13.49 -6.86 -15.26
CA VAL A 2 -12.08 -7.16 -14.92
C VAL A 2 -11.22 -7.56 -16.13
N GLN A 3 -11.72 -8.42 -17.01
CA GLN A 3 -10.96 -8.88 -18.18
C GLN A 3 -10.64 -7.76 -19.17
N SER A 4 -11.57 -6.82 -19.38
CA SER A 4 -11.32 -5.63 -20.21
C SER A 4 -10.24 -4.76 -19.57
N SER A 5 -10.31 -4.47 -18.27
CA SER A 5 -9.24 -3.72 -17.60
C SER A 5 -7.87 -4.40 -17.70
N LEU A 6 -7.79 -5.73 -17.57
CA LEU A 6 -6.53 -6.46 -17.72
C LEU A 6 -5.99 -6.37 -19.15
N ASN A 7 -6.86 -6.46 -20.16
CA ASN A 7 -6.46 -6.42 -21.56
C ASN A 7 -6.00 -5.02 -22.03
N HIS A 8 -6.48 -3.96 -21.37
CA HIS A 8 -6.14 -2.56 -21.68
C HIS A 8 -5.10 -1.95 -20.73
N THR A 9 -4.56 -2.71 -19.77
CA THR A 9 -3.53 -2.23 -18.85
C THR A 9 -2.14 -2.66 -19.35
N ALA A 10 -1.21 -1.71 -19.41
CA ALA A 10 0.17 -1.99 -19.80
C ALA A 10 0.87 -2.80 -18.70
N VAL A 11 1.60 -3.84 -19.10
CA VAL A 11 2.34 -4.69 -18.16
C VAL A 11 3.82 -4.74 -18.51
N PRO A 12 4.74 -4.70 -17.51
CA PRO A 12 6.17 -4.69 -17.75
C PRO A 12 6.70 -5.90 -18.51
N SER A 13 6.09 -7.08 -18.30
CA SER A 13 6.46 -8.32 -18.99
C SER A 13 6.24 -8.27 -20.51
N LEU A 14 5.37 -7.37 -20.98
CA LEU A 14 5.05 -7.15 -22.39
C LEU A 14 5.74 -5.90 -22.94
N GLY A 15 6.85 -5.46 -22.33
CA GLY A 15 7.57 -4.26 -22.75
C GLY A 15 6.78 -2.98 -22.52
N ASN A 16 5.99 -2.92 -21.43
CA ASN A 16 5.06 -1.83 -21.11
C ASN A 16 3.97 -1.60 -22.19
N ARG A 17 3.61 -2.65 -22.94
CA ARG A 17 2.44 -2.65 -23.83
C ARG A 17 1.27 -3.38 -23.20
N THR A 18 0.08 -3.07 -23.69
CA THR A 18 -1.16 -3.74 -23.29
C THR A 18 -1.31 -5.07 -24.07
N PRO A 19 -1.94 -6.10 -23.49
CA PRO A 19 -2.24 -7.32 -24.23
C PRO A 19 -3.00 -7.05 -25.54
N VAL A 20 -3.98 -6.14 -25.52
CA VAL A 20 -4.76 -5.82 -26.73
C VAL A 20 -3.90 -5.22 -27.85
N GLU A 21 -2.90 -4.39 -27.52
CA GLU A 21 -1.96 -3.84 -28.52
C GLU A 21 -1.13 -4.93 -29.19
N LEU A 22 -0.69 -5.92 -28.43
CA LEU A 22 0.11 -7.02 -28.98
C LEU A 22 -0.74 -7.98 -29.81
N PHE A 23 -1.97 -8.27 -29.39
CA PHE A 23 -2.86 -9.15 -30.13
C PHE A 23 -3.44 -8.52 -31.40
N THR A 24 -3.72 -7.22 -31.37
CA THR A 24 -4.36 -6.52 -32.51
C THR A 24 -3.37 -5.77 -33.40
N GLY A 25 -2.17 -5.47 -32.91
CA GLY A 25 -1.20 -4.60 -33.58
C GLY A 25 -1.60 -3.12 -33.64
N LEU A 26 -2.76 -2.75 -33.09
CA LEU A 26 -3.27 -1.38 -33.05
C LEU A 26 -2.91 -0.72 -31.72
N SER A 27 -2.76 0.61 -31.70
CA SER A 27 -2.60 1.37 -30.46
C SER A 27 -3.79 1.18 -29.53
N CYS A 28 -3.58 1.00 -28.22
CA CYS A 28 -4.66 0.78 -27.27
C CYS A 28 -5.57 2.03 -27.23
N PRO A 29 -6.86 1.92 -27.63
CA PRO A 29 -7.79 3.02 -27.43
C PRO A 29 -8.06 3.19 -25.93
N THR A 30 -8.02 4.42 -25.43
CA THR A 30 -8.44 4.67 -24.05
C THR A 30 -9.96 4.47 -23.96
N PRO A 31 -10.47 3.63 -23.05
CA PRO A 31 -11.90 3.27 -23.00
C PRO A 31 -12.87 4.45 -22.80
N LEU A 32 -12.35 5.62 -22.41
CA LEU A 32 -13.10 6.84 -22.13
C LEU A 32 -12.76 7.98 -23.11
N ARG A 33 -12.17 7.66 -24.28
CA ARG A 33 -11.85 8.66 -25.30
C ARG A 33 -13.09 9.24 -25.95
N GLU A 34 -14.10 8.40 -26.17
CA GLU A 34 -15.32 8.73 -26.89
C GLU A 34 -16.53 8.43 -26.01
N PHE A 35 -17.47 9.37 -25.95
CA PHE A 35 -18.72 9.22 -25.25
C PHE A 35 -19.89 9.34 -26.22
N TYR A 36 -20.87 8.45 -26.08
CA TYR A 36 -22.11 8.57 -26.82
C TYR A 36 -23.00 9.64 -26.18
N LEU A 37 -23.23 10.72 -26.92
CA LEU A 37 -24.17 11.77 -26.52
C LEU A 37 -25.53 11.46 -27.13
N HIS A 38 -26.50 11.11 -26.27
CA HIS A 38 -27.86 10.76 -26.70
C HIS A 38 -28.53 11.90 -27.49
N ASN A 39 -28.32 13.15 -27.06
CA ASN A 39 -28.91 14.33 -27.70
C ASN A 39 -28.42 14.53 -29.14
N ASP A 40 -27.15 14.22 -29.41
CA ASP A 40 -26.54 14.41 -30.74
C ASP A 40 -26.56 13.10 -31.56
N GLN A 41 -27.05 12.01 -30.99
CA GLN A 41 -27.02 10.63 -31.53
C GLN A 41 -25.65 10.23 -32.10
N ARG A 42 -24.55 10.74 -31.51
CA ARG A 42 -23.19 10.59 -32.04
C ARG A 42 -22.18 10.37 -30.93
N LEU A 43 -21.09 9.69 -31.29
CA LEU A 43 -19.89 9.60 -30.47
C LEU A 43 -19.13 10.92 -30.53
N ARG A 44 -18.76 11.46 -29.37
CA ARG A 44 -17.93 12.65 -29.25
C ARG A 44 -16.65 12.31 -28.51
N GLU A 45 -15.52 12.71 -29.08
CA GLU A 45 -14.23 12.64 -28.39
C GLU A 45 -14.17 13.66 -27.24
N VAL A 46 -13.48 13.27 -26.17
CA VAL A 46 -13.14 14.19 -25.07
C VAL A 46 -12.18 15.26 -25.60
N PRO A 47 -12.51 16.56 -25.48
CA PRO A 47 -11.60 17.61 -25.91
C PRO A 47 -10.35 17.63 -25.04
N ALA A 48 -9.19 17.89 -25.65
CA ALA A 48 -7.96 18.13 -24.93
C ALA A 48 -8.11 19.40 -24.07
N SER A 49 -7.80 19.31 -22.77
CA SER A 49 -7.86 20.43 -21.84
C SER A 49 -6.63 20.42 -20.95
N ALA A 50 -5.78 21.42 -21.14
CA ALA A 50 -4.54 21.58 -20.38
C ALA A 50 -4.80 21.69 -18.86
N ASP A 51 -5.93 22.29 -18.46
CA ASP A 51 -6.31 22.44 -17.06
C ASP A 51 -6.64 21.08 -16.41
N ILE A 52 -7.38 20.22 -17.12
CA ILE A 52 -7.70 18.87 -16.65
C ILE A 52 -6.43 18.03 -16.56
N ASP A 53 -5.55 18.12 -17.55
CA ASP A 53 -4.29 17.37 -17.56
C ASP A 53 -3.38 17.79 -16.40
N ALA A 54 -3.26 19.10 -16.14
CA ALA A 54 -2.51 19.64 -15.00
C ALA A 54 -3.10 19.18 -13.66
N PHE A 55 -4.42 19.19 -13.53
CA PHE A 55 -5.11 18.70 -12.33
C PHE A 55 -4.85 17.20 -12.10
N LEU A 56 -4.98 16.38 -13.14
CA LEU A 56 -4.74 14.93 -13.06
C LEU A 56 -3.27 14.62 -12.76
N ALA A 57 -2.32 15.37 -13.31
CA ALA A 57 -0.91 15.23 -12.98
C ALA A 57 -0.66 15.51 -11.49
N LYS A 58 -1.23 16.59 -10.95
CA LYS A 58 -1.15 16.93 -9.52
C LYS A 58 -1.76 15.85 -8.64
N LEU A 59 -2.95 15.33 -9.01
CA LEU A 59 -3.61 14.26 -8.28
C LEU A 59 -2.77 12.98 -8.26
N ARG A 60 -2.22 12.58 -9.41
CA ARG A 60 -1.34 11.40 -9.52
C ARG A 60 -0.10 11.54 -8.63
N SER A 61 0.55 12.71 -8.66
CA SER A 61 1.70 12.99 -7.78
C SER A 61 1.31 12.87 -6.30
N SER A 62 0.20 13.49 -5.90
CA SER A 62 -0.26 13.44 -4.50
C SER A 62 -0.55 12.01 -4.02
N ILE A 63 -1.13 11.16 -4.88
CA ILE A 63 -1.39 9.75 -4.54
C ILE A 63 -0.06 8.97 -4.45
N GLN A 64 0.88 9.22 -5.35
CA GLN A 64 2.20 8.59 -5.32
C GLN A 64 2.97 8.95 -4.05
N ASP A 65 2.94 10.22 -3.64
CA ASP A 65 3.57 10.69 -2.41
C ASP A 65 2.97 10.01 -1.18
N MET A 66 1.64 9.93 -1.12
CA MET A 66 0.94 9.21 -0.05
C MET A 66 1.35 7.71 -0.01
N HIS A 67 1.39 7.05 -1.17
CA HIS A 67 1.81 5.64 -1.25
C HIS A 67 3.27 5.46 -0.81
N LYS A 68 4.16 6.40 -1.13
CA LYS A 68 5.56 6.34 -0.70
C LYS A 68 5.68 6.31 0.83
N VAL A 69 4.92 7.16 1.52
CA VAL A 69 4.90 7.18 3.01
C VAL A 69 4.47 5.82 3.57
N VAL A 70 3.45 5.20 2.99
CA VAL A 70 2.96 3.87 3.44
C VAL A 70 4.02 2.78 3.20
N GLN A 71 4.70 2.81 2.04
CA GLN A 71 5.78 1.86 1.74
C GLN A 71 6.95 2.02 2.71
N ASP A 72 7.34 3.26 3.03
CA ASP A 72 8.43 3.55 3.97
C ASP A 72 8.10 3.05 5.38
N GLN A 73 6.87 3.30 5.87
CA GLN A 73 6.42 2.79 7.16
C GLN A 73 6.40 1.26 7.19
N ARG A 74 5.90 0.62 6.14
CA ARG A 74 5.90 -0.84 6.01
C ARG A 74 7.31 -1.41 6.02
N LEU A 75 8.26 -0.77 5.35
CA LEU A 75 9.66 -1.18 5.33
C LEU A 75 10.31 -1.02 6.71
N LYS A 76 10.10 0.11 7.39
CA LYS A 76 10.59 0.33 8.77
C LYS A 76 10.08 -0.76 9.72
N GLN A 77 8.77 -1.06 9.67
CA GLN A 77 8.18 -2.09 10.51
C GLN A 77 8.78 -3.47 10.21
N LYS A 78 8.97 -3.81 8.93
CA LYS A 78 9.61 -5.08 8.52
C LYS A 78 11.03 -5.20 9.08
N LEU A 79 11.82 -4.12 9.03
CA LEU A 79 13.18 -4.11 9.59
C LEU A 79 13.17 -4.26 11.11
N LEU A 80 12.27 -3.59 11.82
CA LEU A 80 12.11 -3.73 13.28
C LEU A 80 11.73 -5.15 13.69
N ASN A 81 10.79 -5.78 12.97
CA ASN A 81 10.40 -7.17 13.23
C ASN A 81 11.58 -8.12 13.01
N LYS A 82 12.33 -7.96 11.91
CA LYS A 82 13.54 -8.75 11.64
C LYS A 82 14.60 -8.58 12.72
N LYS A 83 14.73 -7.37 13.30
CA LYS A 83 15.63 -7.09 14.42
C LYS A 83 15.21 -7.85 15.68
N ARG A 84 13.91 -7.85 16.00
CA ARG A 84 13.34 -8.58 17.14
C ARG A 84 13.48 -10.09 16.99
N GLU A 85 13.20 -10.63 15.80
CA GLU A 85 13.35 -12.07 15.50
C GLU A 85 14.78 -12.58 15.69
N ARG A 86 15.79 -11.74 15.44
CA ARG A 86 17.20 -12.08 15.66
C ARG A 86 17.60 -12.18 17.13
N GLY A 87 16.70 -11.90 18.07
CA GLY A 87 17.00 -11.90 19.50
C GLY A 87 17.82 -10.69 19.93
N GLU A 88 17.90 -9.64 19.10
CA GLU A 88 18.54 -8.34 19.42
C GLU A 88 17.66 -7.50 20.39
N ASN A 89 16.89 -8.19 21.22
CA ASN A 89 16.18 -7.61 22.34
C ASN A 89 17.22 -7.47 23.45
N VAL A 90 17.82 -6.29 23.54
CA VAL A 90 18.78 -5.97 24.60
C VAL A 90 18.06 -6.20 25.91
N VAL A 91 18.48 -7.23 26.63
CA VAL A 91 17.96 -7.56 27.94
C VAL A 91 18.18 -6.33 28.82
N ASN A 92 17.09 -5.71 29.30
CA ASN A 92 17.14 -4.50 30.13
C ASN A 92 17.34 -4.82 31.62
N PHE A 93 18.11 -5.87 31.92
CA PHE A 93 18.49 -6.20 33.28
C PHE A 93 19.94 -6.66 33.29
N SER A 94 20.62 -6.29 34.37
CA SER A 94 22.00 -6.65 34.69
C SER A 94 22.05 -7.43 36.00
N GLU A 95 23.16 -8.12 36.26
CA GLU A 95 23.39 -8.73 37.58
C GLU A 95 23.32 -7.65 38.66
N GLY A 96 22.31 -7.72 39.52
CA GLY A 96 22.00 -6.67 40.51
C GLY A 96 20.57 -6.11 40.41
N ASP A 97 19.91 -6.26 39.26
CA ASP A 97 18.53 -5.81 39.04
C ASP A 97 17.50 -6.83 39.58
N PHE A 98 17.63 -7.15 40.87
CA PHE A 98 16.73 -8.06 41.55
C PHE A 98 15.50 -7.32 42.07
N VAL A 99 14.30 -7.77 41.68
CA VAL A 99 13.04 -7.30 42.25
C VAL A 99 12.48 -8.40 43.15
N LEU A 100 12.32 -8.11 44.44
CA LEU A 100 11.58 -9.00 45.35
C LEU A 100 10.11 -9.00 44.95
N ARG A 101 9.65 -10.10 44.36
CA ARG A 101 8.25 -10.29 44.03
C ARG A 101 7.59 -11.15 45.11
N SER A 102 6.94 -10.51 46.06
CA SER A 102 6.07 -11.22 46.99
C SER A 102 4.66 -11.32 46.46
N ARG A 103 3.97 -12.42 46.81
CA ARG A 103 2.51 -12.52 46.67
C ARG A 103 1.91 -12.55 48.07
N VAL A 104 0.78 -11.87 48.24
CA VAL A 104 -0.01 -11.98 49.46
C VAL A 104 -0.66 -13.35 49.43
N ASP A 105 -0.33 -14.19 50.40
CA ASP A 105 -1.00 -15.47 50.59
C ASP A 105 -2.18 -15.25 51.54
N GLU A 106 -3.39 -15.30 50.98
CA GLU A 106 -4.64 -15.12 51.73
C GLU A 106 -4.83 -16.20 52.81
N LYS A 107 -4.19 -17.37 52.66
CA LYS A 107 -4.32 -18.50 53.61
C LYS A 107 -3.46 -18.36 54.85
N SER A 108 -2.36 -17.61 54.80
CA SER A 108 -1.43 -17.44 55.92
C SER A 108 -1.61 -16.11 56.67
N GLY A 109 -2.69 -15.38 56.39
CA GLY A 109 -3.07 -14.15 57.09
C GLY A 109 -2.14 -12.99 56.73
N ASN A 110 -2.40 -12.32 55.59
CA ASN A 110 -1.73 -11.10 55.13
C ASN A 110 -0.19 -11.14 55.18
N LYS A 111 0.42 -12.33 55.14
CA LYS A 111 1.87 -12.50 55.07
C LYS A 111 2.29 -12.63 53.62
N LEU A 112 3.39 -11.95 53.30
CA LEU A 112 4.00 -11.96 51.99
C LEU A 112 4.85 -13.24 51.86
N LEU A 113 4.49 -14.11 50.94
CA LEU A 113 5.32 -15.26 50.59
C LEU A 113 6.39 -14.77 49.59
N VAL A 114 7.67 -14.96 49.95
CA VAL A 114 8.81 -14.73 49.07
C VAL A 114 9.22 -16.08 48.50
N THR A 115 9.30 -16.21 47.17
CA THR A 115 9.72 -17.44 46.48
C THR A 115 11.13 -17.27 45.97
#